data_AF-A0A7W1A3B4-F1
#
_entry.id   AF-A0A7W1A3B4-F1
#
_cell.length_a   1.000
_cell.length_b   1.000
_cell.length_c   1.000
_cell.angle_alpha   90.00
_cell.angle_beta   90.00
_cell.angle_gamma   90.00
#
_symmetry.space_group_name_H-M   'P 1'
#
loop_
_entity.id
_entity.type
_entity.pdbx_description
1 polymer ?
#
loop_
_entity_poly.entity_id
_entity_poly.type
_entity_poly.pdbx_seq_one_letter_code
_entity_poly.pdbx_strand_id
1 'polypeptide(L)'
;MAPDLTAFWISFPDDRGFPLGLGVTAHSKDDAFQLLEDQGYDFHLRARSVDVKVQVGVADLDLHVRTDMGPIVVRGVWYPCFNIGFGAGRRH
;
A
#
# COMPACT_ATOMS: atom_id res chain seq x y z
N MET A 1 -3.17 -0.99 -24.95
CA MET A 1 -2.56 -1.85 -23.91
C MET A 1 -3.02 -1.32 -22.58
N ALA A 2 -3.75 -2.11 -21.79
CA ALA A 2 -4.04 -1.69 -20.42
C ALA A 2 -2.70 -1.64 -19.67
N PRO A 3 -2.35 -0.55 -18.99
CA PRO A 3 -1.08 -0.48 -18.27
C PRO A 3 -1.04 -1.59 -17.20
N ASP A 4 0.03 -2.38 -17.20
CA ASP A 4 0.19 -3.51 -16.28
C ASP A 4 0.20 -2.99 -14.83
N LEU A 5 -0.64 -3.60 -13.99
CA LEU A 5 -0.66 -3.29 -12.56
C LEU A 5 0.42 -4.09 -11.85
N THR A 6 1.15 -3.41 -10.96
CA THR A 6 2.20 -3.99 -10.14
C THR A 6 1.86 -3.83 -8.67
N ALA A 7 2.00 -4.89 -7.90
CA ALA A 7 1.88 -4.85 -6.45
C ALA A 7 3.21 -4.42 -5.81
N PHE A 8 3.11 -3.44 -4.92
CA PHE A 8 4.20 -2.85 -4.17
C PHE A 8 3.98 -3.07 -2.68
N TRP A 9 5.07 -3.34 -1.97
CA TRP A 9 5.11 -3.31 -0.51
C TRP A 9 6.11 -2.24 -0.08
N ILE A 10 5.62 -1.23 0.63
CA ILE A 10 6.40 -0.07 1.06
C ILE A 10 6.58 -0.16 2.56
N SER A 11 7.82 -0.24 3.05
CA SER A 11 8.13 -0.39 4.48
C SER A 11 9.16 0.64 4.96
N PHE A 12 9.22 0.83 6.28
CA PHE A 12 9.96 1.92 6.93
C PHE A 12 10.92 1.37 8.00
N PRO A 13 12.02 0.71 7.61
CA PRO A 13 12.84 -0.09 8.52
C PRO A 13 13.50 0.72 9.65
N ASP A 14 13.79 2.01 9.41
CA ASP A 14 14.47 2.87 10.38
C ASP A 14 13.50 3.65 11.29
N ASP A 15 12.19 3.53 11.09
CA ASP A 15 11.18 4.34 11.79
C ASP A 15 10.23 3.46 12.60
N ARG A 16 10.65 3.08 13.82
CA ARG A 16 9.91 2.19 14.72
C ARG A 16 8.50 2.65 15.12
N GLY A 17 8.16 3.94 14.90
CA GLY A 17 6.83 4.48 15.15
C GLY A 17 5.90 4.43 13.94
N PHE A 18 6.37 3.96 12.79
CA PHE A 18 5.62 3.90 11.53
C PHE A 18 4.97 2.52 11.39
N PRO A 19 3.97 2.37 10.50
CA PRO A 19 3.38 1.07 10.21
C PRO A 19 4.45 0.09 9.69
N LEU A 20 4.22 -1.21 9.92
CA LEU A 20 5.09 -2.30 9.44
C LEU A 20 5.31 -2.24 7.92
N GLY A 21 4.29 -1.80 7.21
CA GLY A 21 4.36 -1.51 5.79
C GLY A 21 2.98 -1.16 5.23
N LEU A 22 2.97 -0.75 3.97
CA LEU A 22 1.80 -0.37 3.21
C LEU A 22 1.80 -1.15 1.90
N GLY A 23 0.68 -1.80 1.62
CA GLY A 23 0.46 -2.57 0.41
C GLY A 23 -0.32 -1.76 -0.61
N VAL A 24 0.25 -1.55 -1.79
CA VAL A 24 -0.36 -0.75 -2.86
C VAL A 24 -0.20 -1.42 -4.20
N THR A 25 -1.23 -1.43 -5.01
CA THR A 25 -1.15 -1.88 -6.39
C THR A 25 -1.35 -0.68 -7.31
N ALA A 26 -0.40 -0.47 -8.22
CA ALA A 26 -0.29 0.76 -9.00
C ALA A 26 0.42 0.51 -10.34
N HIS A 27 0.43 1.50 -11.22
CA HIS A 27 1.16 1.41 -12.49
C HIS A 27 2.66 1.68 -12.37
N SER A 28 3.06 2.39 -11.32
CA SER A 28 4.46 2.73 -11.04
C SER A 28 4.64 2.99 -9.55
N LYS A 29 5.89 3.15 -9.13
CA LYS A 29 6.23 3.55 -7.75
C LYS A 29 5.66 4.92 -7.41
N ASP A 30 5.77 5.89 -8.32
CA ASP A 30 5.22 7.24 -8.12
C ASP A 30 3.69 7.21 -8.01
N ASP A 31 3.02 6.39 -8.83
CA ASP A 31 1.57 6.16 -8.73
C ASP A 31 1.19 5.52 -7.39
N ALA A 32 2.01 4.60 -6.88
CA ALA A 32 1.82 4.00 -5.56
C ALA A 32 1.92 5.04 -4.43
N PHE A 33 2.91 5.93 -4.48
CA PHE A 33 3.04 7.01 -3.49
C PHE A 33 1.88 8.01 -3.58
N GLN A 34 1.45 8.39 -4.78
CA GLN A 34 0.27 9.24 -4.95
C GLN A 34 -0.99 8.60 -4.35
N LEU A 35 -1.21 7.30 -4.56
CA LEU A 35 -2.33 6.58 -3.96
C LEU A 35 -2.28 6.55 -2.43
N LEU A 36 -1.09 6.49 -1.84
CA LEU A 36 -0.91 6.59 -0.38
C LEU A 36 -1.26 7.99 0.12
N GLU A 37 -0.74 9.02 -0.52
CA GLU A 37 -1.01 10.42 -0.16
C GLU A 37 -2.50 10.76 -0.28
N ASP A 38 -3.17 10.30 -1.34
CA ASP A 38 -4.61 10.46 -1.55
C ASP A 38 -5.47 9.83 -0.44
N GLN A 39 -4.93 8.82 0.26
CA GLN A 39 -5.56 8.16 1.41
C GLN A 39 -5.11 8.73 2.76
N GLY A 40 -4.24 9.75 2.76
CA GLY A 40 -3.71 10.37 3.97
C GLY A 40 -2.54 9.62 4.60
N TYR A 41 -1.89 8.72 3.86
CA TYR A 41 -0.67 8.04 4.29
C TYR A 41 0.56 8.84 3.82
N ASP A 42 1.08 9.73 4.67
CA ASP A 42 2.25 10.58 4.40
C ASP A 42 3.58 9.99 4.92
N PHE A 43 3.60 8.70 5.31
CA PHE A 43 4.77 8.07 5.94
C PHE A 43 6.02 8.10 5.06
N HIS A 44 5.91 7.83 3.75
CA HIS A 44 7.06 7.84 2.84
C HIS A 44 7.69 9.23 2.69
N LEU A 45 6.98 10.31 3.00
CA LEU A 45 7.52 11.68 2.98
C LEU A 45 8.32 12.02 4.23
N ARG A 46 8.07 11.31 5.33
CA ARG A 46 8.63 11.61 6.66
C ARG A 46 9.59 10.53 7.18
N ALA A 47 9.61 9.38 6.53
CA ALA A 47 10.48 8.28 6.88
C ALA A 47 11.94 8.67 6.64
N ARG A 48 12.81 8.23 7.54
CA ARG A 48 14.27 8.31 7.37
C ARG A 48 14.75 7.37 6.28
N SER A 49 14.06 6.25 6.09
CA SER A 49 14.35 5.26 5.08
C SER A 49 13.07 4.58 4.60
N VAL A 50 12.96 4.40 3.29
CA VAL A 50 11.83 3.75 2.63
C VAL A 50 12.36 2.58 1.82
N ASP A 51 11.91 1.37 2.14
CA ASP A 51 12.17 0.16 1.36
C ASP A 51 10.94 -0.18 0.52
N VAL A 52 11.15 -0.44 -0.77
CA VAL A 52 10.07 -0.73 -1.72
C VAL A 52 10.34 -2.07 -2.40
N LYS A 53 9.51 -3.07 -2.09
CA LYS A 53 9.48 -4.33 -2.82
C LYS A 53 8.45 -4.26 -3.94
N VAL A 54 8.81 -4.79 -5.10
CA VAL A 54 8.03 -4.73 -6.34
C VAL A 54 7.62 -6.16 -6.73
N GLN A 55 6.48 -6.29 -7.42
CA GLN A 55 5.91 -7.58 -7.83
C GLN A 55 5.63 -8.52 -6.66
N VAL A 56 5.13 -7.95 -5.56
CA VAL A 56 4.86 -8.69 -4.32
C VAL A 56 3.65 -9.61 -4.51
N GLY A 57 3.83 -10.91 -4.30
CA GLY A 57 2.75 -11.88 -4.29
C GLY A 57 2.26 -12.19 -2.88
N VAL A 58 1.11 -12.85 -2.78
CA VAL A 58 0.54 -13.30 -1.48
C VAL A 58 1.53 -14.20 -0.72
N ALA A 59 2.33 -14.98 -1.44
CA ALA A 59 3.32 -15.89 -0.85
C ALA A 59 4.49 -15.15 -0.15
N ASP A 60 4.77 -13.91 -0.53
CA ASP A 60 5.85 -13.09 0.02
C ASP A 60 5.45 -12.35 1.30
N LEU A 61 4.15 -12.32 1.62
CA LEU A 61 3.59 -11.60 2.75
C LEU A 61 3.58 -12.44 4.03
N ASP A 62 3.71 -11.79 5.18
CA ASP A 62 3.50 -12.44 6.48
C ASP A 62 2.03 -12.77 6.74
N LEU A 63 1.77 -13.74 7.64
CA LEU A 63 0.41 -14.22 7.93
C LEU A 63 -0.54 -13.10 8.40
N HIS A 64 -0.04 -12.16 9.21
CA HIS A 64 -0.84 -11.03 9.70
C HIS A 64 -1.24 -10.08 8.56
N VAL A 65 -0.31 -9.79 7.63
CA VAL A 65 -0.60 -8.99 6.44
C VAL A 65 -1.64 -9.68 5.56
N ARG A 66 -1.51 -11.00 5.35
CA ARG A 66 -2.47 -11.79 4.56
C ARG A 66 -3.88 -11.80 5.15
N THR A 67 -4.00 -11.66 6.47
CA THR A 67 -5.29 -11.70 7.17
C THR A 67 -6.01 -10.36 7.08
N ASP A 68 -5.25 -9.26 7.09
CA ASP A 68 -5.76 -7.89 7.08
C ASP A 68 -5.57 -7.18 5.73
N MET A 69 -5.38 -7.94 4.63
CA MET A 69 -5.24 -7.39 3.27
C MET A 69 -6.54 -7.44 2.46
N GLY A 70 -6.68 -6.47 1.56
CA GLY A 70 -7.66 -6.43 0.50
C GLY A 70 -7.15 -7.05 -0.81
N PRO A 71 -7.86 -6.84 -1.93
CA PRO A 71 -7.50 -7.43 -3.22
C PRO A 71 -6.21 -6.82 -3.81
N ILE A 72 -5.12 -7.59 -3.81
CA ILE A 72 -3.80 -7.19 -4.32
C ILE A 72 -3.73 -6.97 -5.84
N VAL A 73 -4.71 -7.46 -6.61
CA VAL A 73 -4.73 -7.33 -8.09
C VAL A 73 -5.45 -6.07 -8.58
N VAL A 74 -6.04 -5.29 -7.68
CA VAL A 74 -6.82 -4.08 -8.01
C VAL A 74 -5.99 -2.85 -7.68
N ARG A 75 -5.99 -1.84 -8.57
CA ARG A 75 -5.28 -0.57 -8.32
C ARG A 75 -5.83 0.10 -7.05
N GLY A 76 -4.96 0.43 -6.12
CA GLY A 76 -5.31 1.02 -4.83
C GLY A 76 -4.48 0.48 -3.68
N VAL A 77 -4.73 1.01 -2.49
CA VAL A 77 -4.15 0.52 -1.24
C VAL A 77 -4.89 -0.75 -0.82
N TRP A 78 -4.18 -1.86 -0.71
CA TRP A 78 -4.71 -3.14 -0.25
C TRP A 78 -4.21 -3.53 1.14
N TYR A 79 -3.25 -2.82 1.73
CA TYR A 79 -2.89 -3.00 3.14
C TYR A 79 -2.40 -1.69 3.78
N PRO A 80 -2.79 -1.37 5.03
CA PRO A 80 -3.71 -2.13 5.87
C PRO A 80 -5.15 -2.01 5.39
N CYS A 81 -5.84 -3.14 5.20
CA CYS A 81 -7.27 -3.19 4.91
C CYS A 81 -8.01 -3.48 6.21
N PHE A 82 -7.84 -2.60 7.20
CA PHE A 82 -8.87 -2.48 8.24
C PHE A 82 -10.19 -2.29 7.50
N ASN A 83 -11.25 -3.02 7.85
CA ASN A 83 -12.59 -2.98 7.24
C ASN A 83 -13.28 -1.58 7.34
N ILE A 84 -12.58 -0.50 7.05
CA ILE A 84 -13.02 0.89 6.97
C ILE A 84 -13.41 1.11 5.52
N GLY A 85 -14.64 0.69 5.21
CA GLY A 85 -15.46 1.09 4.07
C GLY A 85 -14.74 1.30 2.74
N PHE A 86 -14.79 0.29 1.86
CA PHE A 86 -14.88 0.56 0.43
C PHE A 86 -16.05 1.55 0.20
N GLY A 87 -15.74 2.84 0.04
CA GLY A 87 -16.65 3.83 -0.54
C GLY A 87 -17.84 4.33 0.29
N ALA A 88 -17.78 4.40 1.62
CA ALA A 88 -18.81 5.12 2.39
C ALA A 88 -18.54 6.64 2.41
N GLY A 89 -18.72 7.28 1.25
CA GLY A 89 -19.09 8.70 1.14
C GLY A 89 -17.97 9.75 1.08
N ARG A 90 -17.42 10.00 -0.13
CA ARG A 90 -17.18 11.40 -0.52
C ARG A 90 -18.55 12.04 -0.70
N ARG A 91 -19.04 12.76 0.32
CA ARG A 91 -20.11 13.75 0.13
C ARG A 91 -19.47 15.11 -0.11
N HIS A 92 -19.98 15.72 -1.18
CA HIS A 92 -19.80 17.08 -1.68
C HIS A 92 -19.77 18.16 -0.61
#